data_AF-A0A3S0X193-F1
#
_entry.id   AF-A0A3S0X193-F1
#
_cell.length_a   1.000
_cell.length_b   1.000
_cell.length_c   1.000
_cell.angle_alpha   90.00
_cell.angle_beta   90.00
_cell.angle_gamma   90.00
#
_symmetry.space_group_name_H-M   'P 1'
#
loop_
_entity.id
_entity.type
_entity.pdbx_description
1 polymer ?
#
loop_
_entity_poly.entity_id
_entity_poly.type
_entity_poly.pdbx_seq_one_letter_code
_entity_poly.pdbx_strand_id
1 'polypeptide(L)'
;MAQSNAHKRQILDLDAAISSDEYSSFSAITRTADGSVLRGWYARLLTALALATGGEPVVFARGRNEEEHGTANIVVFTESVLAVADVDDTTSDDGAPTVRFIPRSAIRSLRFTASDRSDDERAERYTWPGTLSIELAYDGLDELIALSGSATEQFAVNQPASIWRLLEGLQADLLTGSSKEGRMG
;
A
#
# COMPACT_ATOMS: atom_id res chain seq x y z
N MET A 1 -21.54 6.42 -19.74
CA MET A 1 -20.17 6.81 -20.17
C MET A 1 -19.30 5.57 -20.10
N ALA A 2 -18.67 5.16 -21.21
CA ALA A 2 -17.78 4.00 -21.20
C ALA A 2 -16.50 4.34 -20.41
N GLN A 3 -16.24 3.62 -19.31
CA GLN A 3 -14.93 3.68 -18.65
C GLN A 3 -13.85 3.38 -19.70
N SER A 4 -12.84 4.25 -19.82
CA SER A 4 -11.74 4.03 -20.75
C SER A 4 -11.00 2.74 -20.38
N ASN A 5 -10.47 2.01 -21.38
CA ASN A 5 -9.72 0.78 -21.13
C ASN A 5 -8.52 0.98 -20.17
N ALA A 6 -7.97 2.20 -20.12
CA ALA A 6 -6.92 2.58 -19.19
C ALA A 6 -7.39 2.55 -17.72
N HIS A 7 -8.58 3.08 -17.44
CA HIS A 7 -9.13 3.13 -16.09
C HIS A 7 -9.44 1.72 -15.54
N LYS A 8 -9.93 0.83 -16.40
CA LYS A 8 -10.16 -0.58 -16.03
C LYS A 8 -8.85 -1.28 -15.69
N ARG A 9 -7.81 -1.05 -16.47
CA ARG A 9 -6.48 -1.63 -16.21
C ARG A 9 -5.91 -1.14 -14.88
N GLN A 10 -6.02 0.15 -14.60
CA GLN A 10 -5.56 0.72 -13.34
C GLN A 10 -6.27 0.11 -12.11
N ILE A 11 -7.59 -0.10 -12.19
CA ILE A 11 -8.35 -0.77 -11.13
C ILE A 11 -7.84 -2.20 -10.91
N LEU A 12 -7.56 -2.94 -11.98
CA LEU A 12 -7.00 -4.30 -11.87
C LEU A 12 -5.59 -4.30 -11.27
N ASP A 13 -4.76 -3.33 -11.66
CA ASP A 13 -3.40 -3.19 -11.12
C ASP A 13 -3.42 -2.83 -9.63
N LEU A 14 -4.36 -1.97 -9.20
CA LEU A 14 -4.60 -1.65 -7.79
C LEU A 14 -5.07 -2.87 -6.99
N ASP A 15 -6.05 -3.61 -7.52
CA ASP A 15 -6.55 -4.81 -6.87
C ASP A 15 -5.45 -5.86 -6.70
N ALA A 16 -4.66 -6.10 -7.75
CA ALA A 16 -3.51 -6.98 -7.70
C ALA A 16 -2.48 -6.51 -6.67
N ALA A 17 -2.15 -5.21 -6.65
CA ALA A 17 -1.18 -4.67 -5.70
C ALA A 17 -1.64 -4.81 -4.24
N ILE A 18 -2.91 -4.52 -3.95
CA ILE A 18 -3.49 -4.61 -2.59
C ILE A 18 -3.58 -6.07 -2.12
N SER A 19 -3.96 -6.99 -3.01
CA SER A 19 -4.18 -8.41 -2.69
C SER A 19 -2.91 -9.27 -2.73
N SER A 20 -1.83 -8.79 -3.35
CA SER A 20 -0.57 -9.54 -3.49
C SER A 20 0.30 -9.58 -2.23
N ASP A 21 -0.01 -8.80 -1.20
CA ASP A 21 0.79 -8.79 0.02
C ASP A 21 0.60 -10.12 0.78
N GLU A 22 1.67 -10.91 0.80
CA GLU A 22 1.76 -12.25 1.40
C GLU A 22 1.48 -12.22 2.92
N TYR A 23 1.58 -11.05 3.55
CA TYR A 23 1.23 -10.81 4.95
C TYR A 23 -0.08 -10.06 5.16
N SER A 24 -0.85 -9.79 4.10
CA SER A 24 -2.16 -9.16 4.26
C SER A 24 -3.20 -10.18 4.72
N SER A 25 -3.87 -9.89 5.83
CA SER A 25 -5.15 -10.52 6.19
C SER A 25 -6.31 -9.93 5.37
N PHE A 26 -6.01 -9.29 4.24
CA PHE A 26 -6.99 -8.53 3.49
C PHE A 26 -7.80 -9.46 2.59
N SER A 27 -9.10 -9.47 2.80
CA SER A 27 -10.06 -10.19 1.98
C SER A 27 -11.25 -9.29 1.70
N ALA A 28 -11.38 -8.87 0.44
CA ALA A 28 -12.50 -8.05 -0.02
C ALA A 28 -13.45 -8.83 -0.95
N ILE A 29 -13.35 -10.16 -0.91
CA ILE A 29 -14.13 -11.07 -1.75
C ILE A 29 -15.19 -11.76 -0.89
N THR A 30 -16.41 -11.81 -1.39
CA THR A 30 -17.49 -12.64 -0.86
C THR A 30 -17.63 -13.88 -1.74
N ARG A 31 -17.72 -15.08 -1.13
CA ARG A 31 -18.05 -16.31 -1.86
C ARG A 31 -19.55 -16.43 -2.02
N THR A 32 -20.01 -16.54 -3.26
CA THR A 32 -21.39 -16.80 -3.65
C THR A 32 -21.49 -18.19 -4.29
N ALA A 33 -22.71 -18.70 -4.51
CA ALA A 33 -22.93 -20.04 -5.08
C ALA A 33 -22.49 -20.15 -6.56
N ASP A 34 -22.39 -19.02 -7.26
CA ASP A 34 -22.00 -18.87 -8.66
C ASP A 34 -20.53 -18.44 -8.84
N GLY A 35 -19.81 -18.16 -7.76
CA GLY A 35 -18.40 -17.79 -7.82
C GLY A 35 -17.94 -16.90 -6.67
N SER A 36 -16.86 -16.17 -6.89
CA SER A 36 -16.35 -15.16 -5.97
C SER A 36 -16.66 -13.78 -6.53
N VAL A 37 -17.23 -12.89 -5.72
CA VAL A 37 -17.59 -11.52 -6.13
C VAL A 37 -16.93 -10.52 -5.19
N LEU A 38 -16.46 -9.40 -5.73
CA LEU A 38 -15.96 -8.28 -4.93
C LEU A 38 -17.10 -7.65 -4.12
N ARG A 39 -16.82 -7.30 -2.86
CA ARG A 39 -17.75 -6.53 -2.03
C ARG A 39 -18.02 -5.15 -2.64
N GLY A 40 -19.24 -4.64 -2.45
CA GLY A 40 -19.67 -3.37 -3.04
C GLY A 40 -18.80 -2.18 -2.61
N TRP A 41 -18.45 -2.11 -1.32
CA TRP A 41 -17.57 -1.09 -0.76
C TRP A 41 -16.19 -1.11 -1.40
N TYR A 42 -15.66 -2.29 -1.71
CA TYR A 42 -14.33 -2.46 -2.26
C TYR A 42 -14.25 -2.01 -3.72
N ALA A 43 -15.29 -2.25 -4.51
CA ALA A 43 -15.39 -1.70 -5.86
C ALA A 43 -15.41 -0.16 -5.85
N ARG A 44 -16.11 0.45 -4.89
CA ARG A 44 -16.11 1.92 -4.71
C ARG A 44 -14.75 2.42 -4.26
N LEU A 45 -14.09 1.71 -3.35
CA LEU A 45 -12.74 2.02 -2.89
C LEU A 45 -11.74 2.01 -4.05
N LEU A 46 -11.69 0.93 -4.83
CA LEU A 46 -10.78 0.82 -5.98
C LEU A 46 -11.01 1.95 -6.98
N THR A 47 -12.27 2.33 -7.20
CA THR A 47 -12.60 3.48 -8.07
C THR A 47 -12.07 4.79 -7.48
N ALA A 48 -12.26 5.02 -6.17
CA ALA A 48 -11.76 6.22 -5.51
C ALA A 48 -10.22 6.28 -5.53
N LEU A 49 -9.54 5.16 -5.29
CA LEU A 49 -8.08 5.04 -5.38
C LEU A 49 -7.56 5.18 -6.83
N ALA A 50 -8.29 4.72 -7.83
CA ALA A 50 -7.91 4.93 -9.23
C ALA A 50 -8.00 6.42 -9.61
N LEU A 51 -9.03 7.13 -9.14
CA LEU A 51 -9.15 8.57 -9.34
C LEU A 51 -8.04 9.34 -8.60
N ALA A 52 -7.76 8.92 -7.37
CA ALA A 52 -6.75 9.49 -6.50
C ALA A 52 -5.34 9.46 -7.06
N THR A 53 -4.95 8.29 -7.53
CA THR A 53 -3.59 8.01 -8.00
C THR A 53 -3.33 8.60 -9.38
N GLY A 54 -4.35 9.14 -10.04
CA GLY A 54 -4.18 9.89 -11.30
C GLY A 54 -3.64 9.06 -12.47
N GLY A 55 -3.66 7.72 -12.38
CA GLY A 55 -3.05 6.83 -13.36
C GLY A 55 -1.55 6.60 -13.14
N GLU A 56 -0.97 7.10 -12.05
CA GLU A 56 0.41 6.80 -11.69
C GLU A 56 0.59 5.31 -11.37
N PRO A 57 1.73 4.71 -11.74
CA PRO A 57 2.07 3.37 -11.34
C PRO A 57 2.10 3.23 -9.82
N VAL A 58 1.53 2.13 -9.32
CA VAL A 58 1.60 1.77 -7.90
C VAL A 58 3.01 1.26 -7.60
N VAL A 59 3.69 1.91 -6.66
CA VAL A 59 5.00 1.50 -6.15
C VAL A 59 4.83 0.45 -5.05
N PHE A 60 3.86 0.67 -4.17
CA PHE A 60 3.55 -0.21 -3.06
C PHE A 60 2.08 -0.03 -2.67
N ALA A 61 1.41 -1.12 -2.33
CA ALA A 61 0.08 -1.07 -1.74
C ALA A 61 -0.04 -2.11 -0.64
N ARG A 62 -0.86 -1.80 0.36
CA ARG A 62 -1.17 -2.71 1.45
C ARG A 62 -2.60 -2.52 1.89
N GLY A 63 -3.35 -3.60 1.97
CA GLY A 63 -4.64 -3.65 2.65
C GLY A 63 -4.50 -4.32 4.01
N ARG A 64 -5.23 -3.82 4.99
CA ARG A 64 -5.43 -4.46 6.29
C ARG A 64 -6.92 -4.48 6.60
N ASN A 65 -7.46 -5.65 6.89
CA ASN A 65 -8.79 -5.81 7.46
C ASN A 65 -8.68 -6.07 8.95
N GLU A 66 -9.48 -5.37 9.74
CA GLU A 66 -9.71 -5.66 11.14
C GLU A 66 -11.08 -6.32 11.26
N GLU A 67 -11.15 -7.62 10.97
CA GLU A 67 -12.42 -8.36 10.89
C GLU A 67 -13.25 -8.27 12.18
N GLU A 68 -12.60 -8.22 13.35
CA GLU A 68 -13.27 -8.06 14.66
C GLU A 68 -14.04 -6.73 14.77
N HIS A 69 -13.53 -5.67 14.13
CA HIS A 69 -14.13 -4.35 14.14
C HIS A 69 -14.94 -4.05 12.88
N GLY A 70 -14.88 -4.93 11.88
CA GLY A 70 -15.53 -4.72 10.60
C GLY A 70 -14.95 -3.56 9.83
N THR A 71 -13.68 -3.18 10.05
CA THR A 71 -13.03 -2.05 9.37
C THR A 71 -11.94 -2.51 8.41
N ALA A 72 -11.60 -1.66 7.44
CA ALA A 72 -10.43 -1.84 6.58
C ALA A 72 -9.64 -0.54 6.45
N ASN A 73 -8.32 -0.68 6.43
CA ASN A 73 -7.38 0.39 6.10
C ASN A 73 -6.54 -0.04 4.90
N ILE A 74 -6.45 0.82 3.89
CA ILE A 74 -5.69 0.60 2.67
C ILE A 74 -4.72 1.76 2.49
N VAL A 75 -3.47 1.43 2.25
CA VAL A 75 -2.43 2.41 1.96
C VAL A 75 -1.84 2.12 0.58
N VAL A 76 -1.81 3.14 -0.28
CA VAL A 76 -1.25 3.05 -1.63
C VAL A 76 -0.22 4.14 -1.82
N PHE A 77 0.98 3.75 -2.24
CA PHE A 77 2.05 4.64 -2.66
C PHE A 77 2.22 4.59 -4.16
N THR A 78 2.29 5.76 -4.75
CA THR A 78 2.72 5.99 -6.14
C THR A 78 4.07 6.70 -6.13
N GLU A 79 4.49 7.22 -7.28
CA GLU A 79 5.69 8.03 -7.35
C GLU A 79 5.52 9.39 -6.67
N SER A 80 4.32 9.97 -6.67
CA SER A 80 4.11 11.33 -6.15
C SER A 80 3.08 11.44 -5.02
N VAL A 81 2.21 10.44 -4.86
CA VAL A 81 1.09 10.47 -3.90
C VAL A 81 1.12 9.26 -2.96
N LEU A 82 0.84 9.55 -1.69
CA LEU A 82 0.34 8.62 -0.69
C LEU A 82 -1.19 8.75 -0.64
N ALA A 83 -1.90 7.67 -0.91
CA ALA A 83 -3.33 7.56 -0.67
C ALA A 83 -3.58 6.66 0.55
N VAL A 84 -4.34 7.16 1.52
CA VAL A 84 -4.80 6.38 2.68
C VAL A 84 -6.31 6.31 2.61
N ALA A 85 -6.85 5.10 2.68
CA ALA A 85 -8.27 4.87 2.65
C ALA A 85 -8.75 4.04 3.83
N ASP A 86 -9.84 4.48 4.42
CA ASP A 86 -10.46 3.86 5.58
C ASP A 86 -11.90 3.47 5.22
N VAL A 87 -12.33 2.30 5.67
CA VAL A 87 -13.70 1.80 5.52
C VAL A 87 -14.19 1.38 6.89
N ASP A 88 -15.15 2.12 7.44
CA ASP A 88 -15.64 1.91 8.80
C ASP A 88 -16.67 0.76 8.91
N ASP A 89 -17.21 0.30 7.78
CA ASP A 89 -18.11 -0.85 7.71
C ASP A 89 -17.83 -1.68 6.44
N THR A 90 -17.06 -2.75 6.62
CA THR A 90 -16.71 -3.74 5.59
C THR A 90 -17.70 -4.91 5.55
N THR A 91 -18.59 -4.99 6.54
CA THR A 91 -19.59 -6.05 6.67
C THR A 91 -20.78 -5.80 5.75
N SER A 92 -21.14 -4.53 5.57
CA SER A 92 -22.11 -4.06 4.61
C SER A 92 -21.50 -3.84 3.23
N ASP A 93 -22.20 -4.24 2.17
CA ASP A 93 -21.82 -3.87 0.80
C ASP A 93 -21.91 -2.36 0.55
N ASP A 94 -22.61 -1.62 1.40
CA ASP A 94 -22.78 -0.16 1.29
C ASP A 94 -21.78 0.66 2.10
N GLY A 95 -20.75 0.01 2.67
CA GLY A 95 -19.61 0.69 3.27
C GLY A 95 -19.06 1.80 2.37
N ALA A 96 -18.91 2.99 2.95
CA ALA A 96 -18.41 4.18 2.26
C ALA A 96 -16.91 4.35 2.56
N PRO A 97 -16.02 4.24 1.56
CA PRO A 97 -14.61 4.50 1.76
C PRO A 97 -14.36 6.00 1.94
N THR A 98 -13.59 6.35 2.98
CA THR A 98 -13.01 7.69 3.13
C THR A 98 -11.59 7.63 2.61
N VAL A 99 -11.23 8.51 1.66
CA VAL A 99 -9.89 8.50 1.05
C VAL A 99 -9.21 9.86 1.21
N ARG A 100 -7.98 9.84 1.72
CA ARG A 100 -7.10 10.99 1.93
C ARG A 100 -5.91 10.90 0.97
N PHE A 101 -5.52 12.05 0.43
CA PHE A 101 -4.42 12.19 -0.52
C PHE A 101 -3.38 13.12 0.03
N ILE A 102 -2.14 12.65 0.06
CA ILE A 102 -1.02 13.37 0.65
C ILE A 102 0.12 13.31 -0.35
N PRO A 103 0.75 14.46 -0.68
CA PRO A 103 1.97 14.46 -1.47
C PRO A 103 3.02 13.59 -0.78
N ARG A 104 3.69 12.69 -1.52
CA ARG A 104 4.73 11.82 -0.97
C ARG A 104 5.89 12.61 -0.36
N SER A 105 6.15 13.80 -0.90
CA SER A 105 7.12 14.78 -0.39
C SER A 105 6.75 15.43 0.96
N ALA A 106 5.54 15.20 1.47
CA ALA A 106 5.10 15.70 2.78
C ALA A 106 5.52 14.76 3.94
N ILE A 107 6.40 13.79 3.67
CA ILE A 107 6.99 12.94 4.69
C ILE A 107 7.85 13.77 5.65
N ARG A 108 7.58 13.62 6.96
CA ARG A 108 8.29 14.30 8.05
C ARG A 108 9.36 13.43 8.66
N SER A 109 9.08 12.15 8.81
CA SER A 109 10.02 11.20 9.40
C SER A 109 9.82 9.80 8.84
N LEU A 110 10.93 9.08 8.74
CA LEU A 110 11.01 7.69 8.35
C LEU A 110 11.81 6.95 9.42
N ARG A 111 11.24 5.89 10.00
CA ARG A 111 11.97 4.89 10.78
C ARG A 111 11.85 3.56 10.07
N PHE A 112 12.90 2.77 10.14
CA PHE A 112 12.85 1.41 9.61
C PHE A 112 13.56 0.45 10.55
N THR A 113 13.07 -0.77 10.58
CA THR A 113 13.71 -1.91 11.22
C THR A 113 13.77 -3.05 10.21
N ALA A 114 14.87 -3.78 10.25
CA ALA A 114 15.11 -4.93 9.40
C ALA A 114 15.18 -6.15 10.32
N SER A 115 14.48 -7.22 9.97
CA SER A 115 14.59 -8.46 10.73
C SER A 115 15.98 -9.06 10.59
N ASP A 116 16.28 -9.99 11.49
CA ASP A 116 17.38 -10.92 11.28
C ASP A 116 17.17 -11.70 9.97
N ARG A 117 18.24 -12.34 9.55
CA ARG A 117 18.29 -13.22 8.37
C ARG A 117 17.17 -14.27 8.46
N SER A 118 16.47 -14.47 7.35
CA SER A 118 15.57 -15.62 7.21
C SER A 118 16.33 -16.75 6.54
N ASP A 119 16.39 -17.90 7.19
CA ASP A 119 16.86 -19.13 6.56
C ASP A 119 15.66 -19.79 5.89
N ASP A 120 15.62 -19.76 4.56
CA ASP A 120 14.66 -20.55 3.81
C ASP A 120 15.23 -21.97 3.63
N GLU A 121 14.84 -22.86 4.55
CA GLU A 121 15.28 -24.26 4.57
C GLU A 121 14.97 -25.00 3.26
N ARG A 122 14.01 -24.52 2.45
CA ARG A 122 13.65 -25.15 1.18
C ARG A 122 14.51 -24.71 0.01
N ALA A 123 15.17 -23.57 0.10
CA ALA A 123 15.88 -22.96 -1.03
C ALA A 123 17.41 -23.08 -0.95
N GLU A 124 17.98 -23.56 0.16
CA GLU A 124 19.43 -23.47 0.47
C GLU A 124 19.98 -22.05 0.23
N ARG A 125 19.13 -21.03 0.42
CA ARG A 125 19.43 -19.62 0.14
C ARG A 125 19.21 -18.79 1.38
N TYR A 126 20.06 -17.79 1.49
CA TYR A 126 20.03 -16.83 2.58
C TYR A 126 19.54 -15.50 2.04
N THR A 127 18.45 -15.00 2.61
CA THR A 127 17.92 -13.68 2.31
C THR A 127 18.05 -12.81 3.55
N TRP A 128 18.72 -11.67 3.37
CA TRP A 128 18.81 -10.64 4.39
C TRP A 128 18.50 -9.26 3.78
N PRO A 129 17.64 -8.46 4.44
CA PRO A 129 16.81 -8.86 5.58
C PRO A 129 15.69 -9.83 5.16
N GLY A 130 15.09 -10.53 6.13
CA GLY A 130 13.90 -11.33 5.84
C GLY A 130 12.68 -10.43 5.63
N THR A 131 12.39 -9.62 6.65
CA THR A 131 11.29 -8.66 6.70
C THR A 131 11.84 -7.26 6.92
N LEU A 132 11.24 -6.28 6.25
CA LEU A 132 11.38 -4.87 6.56
C LEU A 132 10.10 -4.36 7.21
N SER A 133 10.26 -3.53 8.24
CA SER A 133 9.18 -2.73 8.82
C SER A 133 9.56 -1.26 8.74
N ILE A 134 8.62 -0.42 8.30
CA ILE A 134 8.80 1.02 8.17
C ILE A 134 7.66 1.75 8.91
N GLU A 135 8.02 2.80 9.62
CA GLU A 135 7.08 3.72 10.27
C GLU A 135 7.26 5.11 9.67
N LEU A 136 6.16 5.70 9.22
CA LEU A 136 6.15 6.95 8.47
C LEU A 136 5.26 7.97 9.17
N ALA A 137 5.75 9.21 9.27
CA ALA A 137 4.94 10.35 9.68
C ALA A 137 4.81 11.32 8.50
N TYR A 138 3.59 11.76 8.22
CA TYR A 138 3.28 12.69 7.13
C TYR A 138 2.58 13.92 7.66
N ASP A 139 2.81 15.09 7.06
CA ASP A 139 1.94 16.24 7.27
C ASP A 139 0.54 15.95 6.72
N GLY A 140 -0.49 16.27 7.50
CA GLY A 140 -1.88 15.97 7.17
C GLY A 140 -2.38 14.60 7.66
N LEU A 141 -1.54 13.82 8.34
CA LEU A 141 -1.95 12.65 9.12
C LEU A 141 -1.63 12.85 10.60
N ASP A 142 -2.60 12.50 11.44
CA ASP A 142 -2.45 12.48 12.89
C ASP A 142 -1.77 11.18 13.36
N GLU A 143 -1.89 10.11 12.57
CA GLU A 143 -1.39 8.78 12.90
C GLU A 143 -0.15 8.40 12.08
N LEU A 144 0.70 7.55 12.68
CA LEU A 144 1.84 6.95 11.97
C LEU A 144 1.36 5.84 11.06
N ILE A 145 1.92 5.77 9.86
CA ILE A 145 1.71 4.65 8.95
C ILE A 145 2.79 3.61 9.24
N ALA A 146 2.36 2.43 9.70
CA ALA A 146 3.22 1.28 9.92
C ALA A 146 3.05 0.25 8.80
N LEU A 147 4.12 -0.04 8.06
CA LEU A 147 4.15 -0.99 6.95
C LEU A 147 5.18 -2.05 7.24
N SER A 148 4.91 -3.28 6.80
CA SER A 148 5.83 -4.41 6.92
C SER A 148 5.70 -5.31 5.72
N GLY A 149 6.80 -5.88 5.24
CA GLY A 149 6.80 -6.80 4.11
C GLY A 149 8.15 -7.47 3.90
N SER A 150 8.20 -8.50 3.05
CA SER A 150 9.46 -9.17 2.70
C SER A 150 10.43 -8.21 2.02
N ALA A 151 11.71 -8.29 2.36
CA ALA A 151 12.73 -7.49 1.69
C ALA A 151 13.07 -8.00 0.27
N THR A 152 12.78 -9.27 0.00
CA THR A 152 13.07 -9.96 -1.26
C THR A 152 11.81 -10.59 -1.84
N GLU A 153 11.62 -10.52 -3.15
CA GLU A 153 10.56 -11.28 -3.84
C GLU A 153 10.98 -12.74 -3.99
N GLN A 154 10.18 -13.67 -3.44
CA GLN A 154 10.48 -15.10 -3.45
C GLN A 154 10.73 -15.68 -4.86
N PHE A 155 10.20 -15.04 -5.91
CA PHE A 155 10.26 -15.53 -7.30
C PHE A 155 11.07 -14.63 -8.26
N ALA A 156 11.66 -13.52 -7.79
CA ALA A 156 12.41 -12.59 -8.63
C ALA A 156 13.71 -12.16 -7.94
N VAL A 157 14.71 -13.04 -7.95
CA VAL A 157 16.00 -12.91 -7.24
C VAL A 157 16.77 -11.62 -7.60
N ASN A 158 16.48 -11.00 -8.74
CA ASN A 158 17.13 -9.77 -9.20
C ASN A 158 16.25 -8.51 -9.09
N GLN A 159 15.07 -8.61 -8.47
CA GLN A 159 14.19 -7.46 -8.26
C GLN A 159 14.04 -7.20 -6.76
N PRO A 160 14.37 -5.98 -6.28
CA PRO A 160 14.08 -5.60 -4.92
C PRO A 160 12.57 -5.63 -4.69
N ALA A 161 12.14 -6.15 -3.54
CA ALA A 161 10.73 -6.16 -3.18
C ALA A 161 10.14 -4.75 -3.18
N SER A 162 8.83 -4.66 -3.39
CA SER A 162 8.10 -3.39 -3.44
C SER A 162 8.34 -2.52 -2.20
N ILE A 163 8.42 -3.10 -1.00
CA ILE A 163 8.72 -2.36 0.23
C ILE A 163 10.15 -1.81 0.27
N TRP A 164 11.12 -2.51 -0.33
CA TRP A 164 12.49 -2.03 -0.45
C TRP A 164 12.56 -0.84 -1.41
N ARG A 165 11.93 -0.95 -2.58
CA ARG A 165 11.81 0.15 -3.57
C ARG A 165 11.12 1.37 -2.96
N LEU A 166 10.08 1.14 -2.17
CA LEU A 166 9.40 2.19 -1.43
C LEU A 166 10.36 2.89 -0.46
N LEU A 167 11.11 2.13 0.35
CA LEU A 167 12.06 2.69 1.31
C LEU A 167 13.10 3.60 0.64
N GLU A 168 13.68 3.15 -0.49
CA GLU A 168 14.64 3.96 -1.26
C GLU A 168 14.03 5.28 -1.76
N GLY A 169 12.80 5.23 -2.28
CA GLY A 169 12.07 6.42 -2.71
C GLY A 169 11.76 7.39 -1.56
N LEU A 170 11.32 6.87 -0.42
CA LEU A 170 10.99 7.69 0.75
C LEU A 170 12.22 8.35 1.38
N GLN A 171 13.39 7.70 1.34
CA GLN A 171 14.65 8.32 1.76
C GLN A 171 15.01 9.53 0.89
N ALA A 172 14.85 9.42 -0.43
CA ALA A 172 15.10 10.53 -1.36
C ALA A 172 14.13 11.71 -1.12
N ASP A 173 12.85 11.41 -0.88
CA ASP A 173 11.83 12.42 -0.58
C ASP A 173 12.14 13.18 0.72
N LEU A 174 12.57 12.47 1.78
CA LEU A 174 12.90 13.09 3.07
C LEU A 174 14.09 14.05 2.97
N LEU A 175 15.12 13.68 2.20
CA LEU A 175 16.30 14.51 1.96
C LEU A 175 15.98 15.76 1.14
N THR A 176 15.08 15.65 0.15
CA THR A 176 14.66 16.77 -0.69
C THR A 176 13.66 17.70 0.02
N GLY A 177 12.79 17.16 0.87
CA GLY A 177 11.88 17.92 1.73
C GLY A 177 12.62 18.78 2.75
N SER A 178 13.62 18.22 3.43
CA SER A 178 14.46 18.91 4.42
C SER A 178 15.22 20.12 3.83
N SER A 179 15.53 20.08 2.53
CA SER A 179 16.26 21.14 1.84
C SER A 179 15.40 22.38 1.54
N LYS A 180 14.06 22.28 1.58
CA LYS A 180 13.17 23.44 1.34
C LYS A 180 12.99 24.32 2.57
N GLU A 181 13.10 23.77 3.79
CA GLU A 181 13.01 24.55 5.03
C GLU A 181 14.25 25.41 5.29
N GLY A 182 15.44 24.99 4.81
CA GLY A 182 16.69 25.74 4.98
C GLY A 182 16.88 26.95 4.05
N ARG A 183 15.91 27.29 3.19
CA ARG A 183 16.02 28.37 2.19
C ARG A 183 15.15 29.60 2.48
N MET A 184 14.49 29.64 3.63
CA MET A 184 13.87 30.84 4.19
C MET A 184 14.70 31.32 5.39
N GLY A 185 15.82 31.99 5.11
CA GLY A 185 16.69 32.63 6.10
C GLY A 185 17.41 33.82 5.49
#